data_AF-A0AAV0NNX0-F1
#
_entry.id   AF-A0AAV0NNX0-F1
#
_cell.length_a   1.000
_cell.length_b   1.000
_cell.length_c   1.000
_cell.angle_alpha   90.00
_cell.angle_beta   90.00
_cell.angle_gamma   90.00
#
_symmetry.space_group_name_H-M   'P 1'
#
loop_
_entity.id
_entity.type
_entity.pdbx_description
1 polymer ?
#
loop_
_entity_poly.entity_id
_entity_poly.type
_entity_poly.pdbx_seq_one_letter_code
_entity_poly.pdbx_strand_id
1 'polypeptide(L)'
;MYSFRNPVFKAHAMEAVRMNNPPNAIPPQIWREMVHKWSDPSWVDTSDKNKENREKCELKSTCGSAPLAKYKLEEIKKTGREPDPIETFRKFHSTKDNFTTPKAQALHAGMKAKEAEKLRKGEDVNKFAIYGEVVGQQRRKRVLGMGCGVSGLDVFGSTSSQGCSKKCKEDQRIEKEKSDEKMRMMEE
;
A
#
# COMPACT_ATOMS: atom_id res chain seq x y z
N MET A 1 2.58 -18.46 -13.25
CA MET A 1 3.08 -19.31 -12.13
C MET A 1 1.96 -20.15 -11.50
N TYR A 2 0.84 -19.54 -11.09
CA TYR A 2 -0.33 -20.27 -10.58
C TYR A 2 -0.92 -21.28 -11.59
N SER A 3 -0.85 -20.94 -12.88
CA SER A 3 -1.28 -21.78 -14.02
C SER A 3 -0.50 -23.08 -14.18
N PHE A 4 0.79 -23.12 -13.80
CA PHE A 4 1.65 -24.29 -13.97
C PHE A 4 1.67 -25.18 -12.74
N ARG A 5 1.67 -24.57 -11.54
CA ARG A 5 1.74 -25.29 -10.27
C ARG A 5 0.46 -26.06 -9.96
N ASN A 6 -0.68 -25.37 -10.02
CA ASN A 6 -1.93 -25.93 -9.48
C ASN A 6 -2.42 -27.20 -10.16
N PRO A 7 -2.38 -27.35 -11.50
CA PRO A 7 -2.82 -28.59 -12.15
C PRO A 7 -2.03 -29.80 -11.66
N VAL A 8 -0.70 -29.70 -11.61
CA VAL A 8 0.19 -30.79 -11.18
C VAL A 8 0.02 -31.10 -9.69
N PHE A 9 0.00 -30.07 -8.84
CA PHE A 9 -0.12 -30.25 -7.38
C PHE A 9 -1.48 -30.81 -6.95
N LYS A 10 -2.54 -30.59 -7.74
CA LYS A 10 -3.86 -31.22 -7.54
C LYS A 10 -3.90 -32.66 -8.03
N ALA A 11 -3.26 -32.95 -9.17
CA ALA A 11 -3.26 -34.29 -9.76
C ALA A 11 -2.37 -35.28 -9.00
N HIS A 12 -1.30 -34.80 -8.37
CA HIS A 12 -0.30 -35.66 -7.73
C HIS A 12 -0.05 -35.23 -6.29
N ALA A 13 -0.26 -36.14 -5.33
CA ALA A 13 0.02 -35.90 -3.92
C ALA A 13 1.51 -36.03 -3.57
N MET A 14 2.20 -37.00 -4.18
CA MET A 14 3.62 -37.29 -3.90
C MET A 14 4.56 -36.34 -4.66
N GLU A 15 5.57 -35.84 -3.96
CA GLU A 15 6.58 -34.93 -4.51
C GLU A 15 7.38 -35.54 -5.67
N ALA A 16 7.81 -36.80 -5.52
CA ALA A 16 8.53 -37.51 -6.57
C ALA A 16 7.73 -37.60 -7.89
N VAL A 17 6.41 -37.78 -7.78
CA VAL A 17 5.53 -37.80 -8.95
C VAL A 17 5.39 -36.39 -9.55
N ARG A 18 5.29 -35.35 -8.72
CA ARG A 18 5.27 -33.95 -9.22
C ARG A 18 6.54 -33.60 -9.97
N MET A 19 7.71 -33.97 -9.46
CA MET A 19 9.01 -33.70 -10.08
C MET A 19 9.15 -34.28 -11.49
N ASN A 20 8.51 -35.43 -11.74
CA ASN A 20 8.57 -36.15 -13.02
C ASN A 20 7.47 -35.72 -14.00
N ASN A 21 6.56 -34.83 -13.60
CA ASN A 21 5.48 -34.32 -14.44
C ASN A 21 5.60 -32.80 -14.69
N PRO A 22 6.64 -32.34 -15.42
CA PRO A 22 6.79 -30.94 -15.78
C PRO A 22 5.75 -30.53 -16.83
N PRO A 23 5.19 -29.30 -16.75
CA PRO A 23 4.45 -28.72 -17.86
C PRO A 23 5.34 -28.53 -19.10
N ASN A 24 4.78 -28.72 -20.31
CA ASN A 24 5.52 -28.64 -21.58
C ASN A 24 6.35 -27.35 -21.77
N ALA A 25 5.92 -26.23 -21.17
CA ALA A 25 6.59 -24.94 -21.29
C ALA A 25 7.80 -24.76 -20.34
N ILE A 26 8.09 -25.73 -19.47
CA ILE A 26 9.11 -25.60 -18.43
C ILE A 26 10.14 -26.73 -18.56
N PRO A 27 11.44 -26.43 -18.68
CA PRO A 27 12.49 -27.44 -18.68
C PRO A 27 12.43 -28.33 -17.42
N PRO A 28 12.60 -29.67 -17.54
CA PRO A 28 12.47 -30.59 -16.41
C PRO A 28 13.38 -30.26 -15.21
N GLN A 29 14.58 -29.74 -15.45
CA GLN A 29 15.49 -29.32 -14.38
C GLN A 29 14.93 -28.15 -13.57
N ILE A 30 14.51 -27.08 -14.24
CA ILE A 30 13.91 -25.90 -13.60
C ILE A 30 12.64 -26.31 -12.85
N TRP A 31 11.84 -27.21 -13.42
CA TRP A 31 10.64 -27.71 -12.76
C TRP A 31 10.94 -28.42 -11.44
N ARG A 32 11.96 -29.30 -11.40
CA ARG A 32 12.37 -29.97 -10.16
C ARG A 32 12.79 -28.98 -9.07
N GLU A 33 13.56 -27.96 -9.44
CA GLU A 33 13.96 -26.89 -8.52
C GLU A 33 12.75 -26.11 -7.98
N MET A 34 11.76 -25.83 -8.84
CA MET A 34 10.52 -25.17 -8.43
C MET A 34 9.68 -26.05 -7.48
N VAL A 35 9.53 -27.33 -7.79
CA VAL A 35 8.80 -28.28 -6.93
C VAL A 35 9.48 -28.38 -5.56
N HIS A 36 10.80 -28.52 -5.53
CA HIS A 36 11.56 -28.57 -4.28
C HIS A 36 11.34 -27.30 -3.43
N LYS A 37 11.44 -26.12 -4.04
CA LYS A 37 11.18 -24.84 -3.36
C LYS A 37 9.75 -24.72 -2.83
N TRP A 38 8.76 -25.27 -3.53
CA TRP A 38 7.36 -25.22 -3.10
C TRP A 38 7.00 -26.28 -2.06
N SER A 39 7.77 -27.35 -1.96
CA SER A 39 7.66 -28.39 -0.93
C SER A 39 8.45 -28.06 0.33
N ASP A 40 9.36 -27.07 0.28
CA ASP A 40 10.13 -26.63 1.44
C ASP A 40 9.20 -26.23 2.61
N PRO A 41 9.37 -26.80 3.81
CA PRO A 41 8.52 -26.52 4.97
C PRO A 41 8.43 -25.04 5.34
N SER A 42 9.53 -24.28 5.19
CA SER A 42 9.55 -22.85 5.48
C SER A 42 8.71 -22.05 4.47
N TRP A 43 8.70 -22.49 3.22
CA TRP A 43 7.90 -21.88 2.16
C TRP A 43 6.42 -22.17 2.33
N VAL A 44 6.08 -23.41 2.71
CA VAL A 44 4.71 -23.82 3.04
C VAL A 44 4.18 -23.01 4.23
N ASP A 45 4.91 -22.97 5.34
CA ASP A 45 4.54 -22.19 6.52
C ASP A 45 4.35 -20.70 6.20
N THR A 46 5.26 -20.12 5.41
CA THR A 46 5.12 -18.72 4.95
C THR A 46 3.88 -18.53 4.08
N SER A 47 3.58 -19.46 3.19
CA SER A 47 2.40 -19.42 2.32
C SER A 47 1.10 -19.51 3.14
N ASP A 48 1.05 -20.39 4.13
CA ASP A 48 -0.12 -20.58 5.00
C ASP A 48 -0.35 -19.36 5.90
N LYS A 49 0.71 -18.85 6.53
CA LYS A 49 0.65 -17.56 7.26
C LYS A 49 0.14 -16.43 6.38
N ASN A 50 0.63 -16.33 5.13
CA ASN A 50 0.17 -15.31 4.19
C ASN A 50 -1.28 -15.53 3.75
N LYS A 51 -1.78 -16.77 3.72
CA LYS A 51 -3.19 -17.07 3.44
C LYS A 51 -4.06 -16.64 4.62
N GLU A 52 -3.71 -17.05 5.83
CA GLU A 52 -4.43 -16.62 7.05
C GLU A 52 -4.45 -15.09 7.21
N ASN A 53 -3.32 -14.42 6.96
CA ASN A 53 -3.24 -12.96 7.03
C ASN A 53 -4.13 -12.29 5.98
N ARG A 54 -4.29 -12.89 4.80
CA ARG A 54 -5.21 -12.41 3.76
C ARG A 54 -6.66 -12.59 4.17
N GLU A 55 -7.00 -13.72 4.81
CA GLU A 55 -8.35 -13.99 5.33
C GLU A 55 -8.71 -13.04 6.48
N LYS A 56 -7.75 -12.75 7.37
CA LYS A 56 -7.89 -11.79 8.49
C LYS A 56 -7.87 -10.32 8.02
N CYS A 57 -7.59 -10.04 6.75
CA CYS A 57 -7.53 -8.67 6.24
C CYS A 57 -8.93 -8.10 6.01
N GLU A 58 -9.40 -7.32 6.97
CA GLU A 58 -10.73 -6.69 6.96
C GLU A 58 -10.82 -5.46 6.05
N LEU A 59 -9.70 -4.88 5.63
CA LEU A 59 -9.63 -3.69 4.79
C LEU A 59 -9.07 -4.04 3.41
N LYS A 60 -9.97 -4.33 2.46
CA LYS A 60 -9.59 -4.68 1.08
C LYS A 60 -9.41 -3.42 0.24
N SER A 61 -8.30 -3.33 -0.50
CA SER A 61 -8.05 -2.26 -1.45
C SER A 61 -8.44 -2.66 -2.88
N THR A 62 -8.96 -1.71 -3.66
CA THR A 62 -9.35 -1.85 -5.06
C THR A 62 -8.30 -1.32 -6.04
N CYS A 63 -7.20 -0.73 -5.54
CA CYS A 63 -6.18 -0.05 -6.35
C CYS A 63 -5.41 -0.98 -7.31
N GLY A 64 -5.48 -2.30 -7.09
CA GLY A 64 -4.77 -3.29 -7.91
C GLY A 64 -3.26 -3.06 -7.88
N SER A 65 -2.62 -3.11 -9.04
CA SER A 65 -1.17 -2.94 -9.21
C SER A 65 -0.73 -1.49 -9.43
N ALA A 66 -1.65 -0.53 -9.50
CA ALA A 66 -1.30 0.87 -9.68
C ALA A 66 -0.75 1.44 -8.37
N PRO A 67 0.41 2.12 -8.37
CA PRO A 67 0.92 2.76 -7.17
C PRO A 67 0.13 4.05 -6.87
N LEU A 68 0.02 4.41 -5.58
CA LEU A 68 -0.60 5.66 -5.15
C LEU A 68 -0.01 6.89 -5.86
N ALA A 69 1.31 6.94 -6.01
CA ALA A 69 1.99 8.05 -6.67
C ALA A 69 1.48 8.29 -8.10
N LYS A 70 1.19 7.20 -8.83
CA LYS A 70 0.60 7.29 -10.18
C LYS A 70 -0.81 7.86 -10.11
N TYR A 71 -1.63 7.40 -9.16
CA TYR A 71 -2.98 7.94 -8.94
C TYR A 71 -2.95 9.44 -8.62
N LYS A 72 -2.09 9.87 -7.69
CA LYS A 72 -1.92 11.28 -7.34
C LYS A 72 -1.56 12.12 -8.57
N LEU A 73 -0.59 11.66 -9.36
CA LEU A 73 -0.16 12.36 -10.56
C LEU A 73 -1.31 12.47 -11.59
N GLU A 74 -2.08 11.41 -11.78
CA GLU A 74 -3.22 11.42 -12.69
C GLU A 74 -4.36 12.32 -12.21
N GLU A 75 -4.64 12.37 -10.90
CA GLU A 75 -5.63 13.28 -10.32
C GLU A 75 -5.21 14.74 -10.43
N ILE A 76 -3.94 15.06 -10.16
CA ILE A 76 -3.40 16.42 -10.33
C ILE A 76 -3.54 16.86 -11.79
N LYS A 77 -3.24 15.98 -12.74
CA LYS A 77 -3.41 16.29 -14.18
C LYS A 77 -4.86 16.53 -14.57
N LYS A 78 -5.83 15.90 -13.90
CA LYS A 78 -7.26 16.04 -14.21
C LYS A 78 -7.91 17.23 -13.52
N THR A 79 -7.58 17.46 -12.26
CA THR A 79 -8.26 18.43 -11.38
C THR A 79 -7.43 19.68 -11.11
N GLY A 80 -6.13 19.65 -11.41
CA GLY A 80 -5.18 20.71 -11.07
C GLY A 80 -4.80 20.75 -9.58
N ARG A 81 -5.31 19.82 -8.75
CA ARG A 81 -5.16 19.83 -7.30
C ARG A 81 -4.64 18.48 -6.78
N GLU A 82 -3.87 18.51 -5.70
CA GLU A 82 -3.49 17.28 -5.00
C GLU A 82 -4.71 16.64 -4.32
N PRO A 83 -4.97 15.33 -4.54
CA PRO A 83 -6.12 14.64 -3.94
C PRO A 83 -5.97 14.53 -2.42
N ASP A 84 -7.08 14.76 -1.73
CA ASP A 84 -7.20 14.68 -0.28
C ASP A 84 -7.01 13.23 0.21
N PRO A 85 -6.36 12.99 1.36
CA PRO A 85 -6.32 11.67 2.00
C PRO A 85 -7.67 10.97 2.15
N ILE A 86 -8.72 11.72 2.48
CA ILE A 86 -10.07 11.16 2.67
C ILE A 86 -10.67 10.73 1.31
N GLU A 87 -10.47 11.55 0.27
CA GLU A 87 -10.89 11.25 -1.10
C GLU A 87 -10.12 10.05 -1.67
N THR A 88 -8.81 10.05 -1.45
CA THR A 88 -7.88 8.98 -1.82
C THR A 88 -8.30 7.66 -1.17
N PHE A 89 -8.60 7.67 0.13
CA PHE A 89 -9.10 6.50 0.85
C PHE A 89 -10.42 5.99 0.27
N ARG A 90 -11.37 6.90 0.02
CA ARG A 90 -12.64 6.53 -0.62
C ARG A 90 -12.38 5.84 -1.95
N LYS A 91 -11.49 6.38 -2.79
CA LYS A 91 -11.18 5.82 -4.10
C LYS A 91 -10.63 4.39 -4.02
N PHE A 92 -9.75 4.11 -3.06
CA PHE A 92 -9.13 2.78 -2.93
C PHE A 92 -9.93 1.74 -2.18
N HIS A 93 -11.01 2.14 -1.53
CA HIS A 93 -11.87 1.22 -0.78
C HIS A 93 -13.32 1.23 -1.26
N SER A 94 -13.56 1.81 -2.44
CA SER A 94 -14.87 1.77 -3.12
C SER A 94 -14.75 1.20 -4.53
N THR A 95 -15.85 0.61 -4.98
CA THR A 95 -16.04 0.14 -6.35
C THR A 95 -17.32 0.77 -6.89
N LYS A 96 -17.20 1.52 -7.99
CA LYS A 96 -18.27 2.41 -8.51
C LYS A 96 -18.67 3.42 -7.43
N ASP A 97 -19.62 3.06 -6.56
CA ASP A 97 -20.15 3.91 -5.49
C ASP A 97 -20.22 3.24 -4.11
N ASN A 98 -20.00 1.92 -4.03
CA ASN A 98 -20.12 1.16 -2.79
C ASN A 98 -18.75 0.86 -2.18
N PHE A 99 -18.66 0.88 -0.85
CA PHE A 99 -17.46 0.44 -0.16
C PHE A 99 -17.27 -1.08 -0.30
N THR A 100 -16.03 -1.50 -0.48
CA THR A 100 -15.69 -2.93 -0.64
C THR A 100 -15.87 -3.72 0.65
N THR A 101 -15.79 -3.05 1.79
CA THR A 101 -15.90 -3.67 3.12
C THR A 101 -16.68 -2.76 4.07
N PRO A 102 -17.44 -3.33 5.02
CA PRO A 102 -18.16 -2.53 6.03
C PRO A 102 -17.19 -1.72 6.90
N LYS A 103 -15.99 -2.25 7.15
CA LYS A 103 -14.93 -1.54 7.88
C LYS A 103 -14.47 -0.28 7.15
N ALA A 104 -14.28 -0.35 5.82
CA ALA A 104 -13.94 0.84 5.03
C ALA A 104 -15.03 1.92 5.10
N GLN A 105 -16.31 1.50 5.04
CA GLN A 105 -17.43 2.43 5.17
C GLN A 105 -17.45 3.11 6.55
N ALA A 106 -17.27 2.34 7.63
CA ALA A 106 -17.23 2.88 8.99
C ALA A 106 -16.06 3.86 9.19
N LEU A 107 -14.87 3.54 8.67
CA LEU A 107 -13.71 4.44 8.73
C LEU A 107 -13.95 5.72 7.93
N HIS A 108 -14.49 5.64 6.72
CA HIS A 108 -14.79 6.82 5.91
C HIS A 108 -15.87 7.70 6.57
N ALA A 109 -16.91 7.10 7.15
CA ALA A 109 -17.93 7.82 7.91
C ALA A 109 -17.32 8.52 9.13
N GLY A 110 -16.42 7.85 9.87
CA GLY A 110 -15.69 8.45 10.99
C GLY A 110 -14.82 9.63 10.59
N MET A 111 -14.11 9.54 9.45
CA MET A 111 -13.32 10.66 8.91
C MET A 111 -14.19 11.86 8.55
N LYS A 112 -15.34 11.63 7.89
CA LYS A 112 -16.29 12.69 7.54
C LYS A 112 -16.94 13.33 8.77
N ALA A 113 -17.25 12.54 9.79
CA ALA A 113 -17.80 13.06 11.05
C ALA A 113 -16.80 13.98 11.76
N LYS A 114 -15.51 13.60 11.84
CA LYS A 114 -14.47 14.45 12.43
C LYS A 114 -14.19 15.71 11.60
N GLU A 115 -14.22 15.61 10.27
CA GLU A 115 -14.10 16.77 9.38
C GLU A 115 -15.21 17.79 9.67
N ALA A 116 -16.46 17.33 9.80
CA ALA A 116 -17.60 18.17 10.15
C ALA A 116 -17.50 18.76 11.57
N GLU A 117 -16.99 18.00 12.54
CA GLU A 117 -16.80 18.47 13.92
C GLU A 117 -15.78 19.62 13.99
N LYS A 118 -14.61 19.47 13.35
CA LYS A 118 -13.57 20.52 13.32
C LYS A 118 -14.06 21.77 12.61
N LEU A 119 -14.81 21.60 11.51
CA LEU A 119 -15.43 22.71 10.80
C LEU A 119 -16.42 23.46 11.70
N ARG A 120 -17.24 22.75 12.49
CA ARG A 120 -18.19 23.36 13.44
C ARG A 120 -17.49 24.13 14.56
N LYS A 121 -16.29 23.68 14.97
CA LYS A 121 -15.45 24.34 15.98
C LYS A 121 -14.65 25.51 15.42
N GLY A 122 -14.62 25.71 14.09
CA GLY A 122 -13.83 26.75 13.44
C GLY A 122 -12.31 26.49 13.48
N GLU A 123 -11.89 25.25 13.73
CA GLU A 123 -10.48 24.85 13.76
C GLU A 123 -9.94 24.59 12.34
N ASP A 124 -8.63 24.73 12.16
CA ASP A 124 -7.98 24.36 10.91
C ASP A 124 -8.13 22.85 10.63
N VAL A 125 -8.67 22.53 9.45
CA VAL A 125 -9.05 21.15 9.09
C VAL A 125 -7.86 20.46 8.43
N ASN A 126 -6.93 19.97 9.26
CA ASN A 126 -5.89 19.07 8.77
C ASN A 126 -6.46 17.66 8.53
N LYS A 127 -6.74 17.36 7.26
CA LYS A 127 -7.35 16.09 6.84
C LYS A 127 -6.43 14.88 6.98
N PHE A 128 -5.11 15.08 6.92
CA PHE A 128 -4.15 14.03 7.25
C PHE A 128 -4.21 13.68 8.74
N ALA A 129 -4.27 14.67 9.63
CA ALA A 129 -4.42 14.42 11.07
C ALA A 129 -5.72 13.63 11.36
N ILE A 130 -6.84 14.02 10.73
CA ILE A 130 -8.11 13.29 10.84
C ILE A 130 -7.96 11.83 10.38
N TYR A 131 -7.30 11.62 9.24
CA TYR A 131 -7.02 10.28 8.71
C TYR A 131 -6.26 9.42 9.73
N GLY A 132 -5.18 9.97 10.31
CA GLY A 132 -4.37 9.29 11.32
C GLY A 132 -5.12 8.97 12.61
N GLU A 133 -5.98 9.88 13.07
CA GLU A 133 -6.80 9.68 14.26
C GLU A 133 -7.87 8.57 14.07
N VAL A 134 -8.49 8.49 12.89
CA VAL A 134 -9.59 7.54 12.62
C VAL A 134 -9.09 6.16 12.22
N VAL A 135 -8.11 6.10 11.31
CA VAL A 135 -7.54 4.83 10.82
C VAL A 135 -6.54 4.25 11.82
N GLY A 136 -6.04 5.08 12.74
CA GLY A 136 -5.09 4.72 13.77
C GLY A 136 -3.69 5.24 13.48
N GLN A 137 -2.96 5.55 14.55
CA GLN A 137 -1.58 6.02 14.48
C GLN A 137 -0.72 4.97 13.78
N GLN A 138 -0.11 5.39 12.69
CA GLN A 138 0.61 4.51 11.79
C GLN A 138 1.93 4.10 12.43
N ARG A 139 2.23 2.78 12.46
CA ARG A 139 3.54 2.31 12.91
C ARG A 139 4.61 2.96 12.02
N ARG A 140 5.73 3.41 12.62
CA ARG A 140 6.82 4.23 12.03
C ARG A 140 7.25 3.95 10.56
N LYS A 141 6.88 2.81 9.96
CA LYS A 141 7.34 2.35 8.66
C LYS A 141 6.26 2.30 7.54
N ARG A 142 4.95 2.34 7.85
CA ARG A 142 3.91 2.20 6.81
C ARG A 142 2.63 2.95 7.18
N VAL A 143 2.06 3.68 6.22
CA VAL A 143 0.72 4.26 6.29
C VAL A 143 -0.28 3.33 5.59
N LEU A 144 -1.23 2.78 6.36
CA LEU A 144 -2.38 2.02 5.85
C LEU A 144 -3.11 2.82 4.78
N GLY A 145 -3.57 2.16 3.71
CA GLY A 145 -4.33 2.81 2.62
C GLY A 145 -3.53 3.72 1.69
N MET A 146 -2.27 4.08 2.02
CA MET A 146 -1.44 5.00 1.23
C MET A 146 -0.34 4.29 0.39
N GLY A 147 -0.40 2.96 0.31
CA GLY A 147 0.52 2.17 -0.51
C GLY A 147 1.95 2.07 0.03
N CYS A 148 2.87 1.55 -0.79
CA CYS A 148 4.29 1.49 -0.48
C CYS A 148 4.96 2.84 -0.74
N GLY A 149 5.78 3.31 0.20
CA GLY A 149 6.61 4.51 0.05
C GLY A 149 6.17 5.72 0.87
N VAL A 150 4.93 5.73 1.36
CA VAL A 150 4.45 6.77 2.29
C VAL A 150 4.66 6.27 3.71
N SER A 151 5.66 6.82 4.40
CA SER A 151 5.91 6.52 5.81
C SER A 151 5.08 7.43 6.70
N GLY A 152 4.81 6.99 7.93
CA GLY A 152 4.14 7.84 8.91
C GLY A 152 4.93 9.12 9.21
N LEU A 153 6.24 9.13 8.94
CA LEU A 153 7.10 10.30 9.09
C LEU A 153 6.84 11.35 8.00
N ASP A 154 6.56 10.92 6.76
CA ASP A 154 6.29 11.81 5.63
C ASP A 154 4.93 12.51 5.76
N VAL A 155 3.98 11.84 6.43
CA VAL A 155 2.60 12.30 6.56
C VAL A 155 2.33 13.03 7.87
N PHE A 156 2.89 12.55 8.97
CA PHE A 156 2.59 13.03 10.32
C PHE A 156 3.79 13.70 10.99
N GLY A 157 4.96 13.73 10.34
CA GLY A 157 6.20 14.27 10.91
C GLY A 157 6.90 13.32 11.89
N SER A 158 8.17 13.63 12.19
CA SER A 158 8.93 12.90 13.22
C SER A 158 8.39 13.19 14.62
N THR A 159 7.83 12.17 15.29
CA THR A 159 7.42 12.27 16.69
C THR A 159 8.53 11.91 17.69
N SER A 160 9.77 11.66 17.24
CA SER A 160 10.90 11.46 18.16
C SER A 160 12.18 12.05 17.62
N SER A 161 12.88 12.78 18.49
CA SER A 161 14.29 13.14 18.37
C SER A 161 15.14 11.90 18.07
N GLN A 162 16.16 12.11 17.25
CA GLN A 162 17.26 11.19 16.91
C GLN A 162 16.92 9.97 16.03
N GLY A 163 17.37 10.05 14.78
CA GLY A 163 17.72 8.86 14.00
C GLY A 163 17.01 8.68 12.66
N CYS A 164 16.84 9.73 11.84
CA CYS A 164 16.38 9.52 10.45
C CYS A 164 17.55 9.26 9.49
N SER A 165 17.37 8.24 8.64
CA SER A 165 18.37 7.70 7.72
C SER A 165 18.94 8.75 6.76
N LYS A 166 20.20 8.58 6.35
CA LYS A 166 20.95 9.51 5.49
C LYS A 166 20.21 9.87 4.18
N LYS A 167 19.36 8.98 3.64
CA LYS A 167 18.65 9.16 2.37
C LYS A 167 17.56 10.24 2.46
N CYS A 168 16.75 10.25 3.52
CA CYS A 168 15.69 11.26 3.70
C CYS A 168 16.24 12.69 3.89
N LYS A 169 17.45 12.84 4.45
CA LYS A 169 18.09 14.15 4.60
C LYS A 169 18.55 14.72 3.25
N GLU A 170 18.94 13.84 2.33
CA GLU A 170 19.40 14.24 1.01
C GLU A 170 18.24 14.69 0.13
N ASP A 171 17.14 13.92 0.12
CA ASP A 171 15.96 14.27 -0.66
C ASP A 171 15.36 15.62 -0.22
N GLN A 172 15.30 15.89 1.11
CA GLN A 172 14.85 17.19 1.63
C GLN A 172 15.79 18.34 1.29
N ARG A 173 17.11 18.10 1.19
CA ARG A 173 18.08 19.13 0.75
C ARG A 173 17.89 19.46 -0.72
N ILE A 174 17.73 18.44 -1.56
CA ILE A 174 17.50 18.59 -2.99
C ILE A 174 16.20 19.36 -3.25
N GLU A 175 15.12 19.08 -2.52
CA GLU A 175 13.85 19.81 -2.67
C GLU A 175 13.94 21.25 -2.18
N LYS A 176 14.70 21.51 -1.10
CA LYS A 176 14.93 22.86 -0.60
C LYS A 176 15.77 23.67 -1.58
N GLU A 177 16.86 23.11 -2.11
CA GLU A 177 17.69 23.75 -3.12
C GLU A 177 16.90 24.08 -4.39
N LYS A 178 16.05 23.17 -4.87
CA LYS A 178 15.14 23.45 -6.00
C LYS A 178 14.15 24.56 -5.73
N SER A 179 13.66 24.66 -4.50
CA SER A 179 12.71 25.70 -4.09
C SER A 179 13.41 27.06 -3.97
N ASP A 180 14.62 27.09 -3.39
CA ASP A 180 15.45 28.29 -3.25
C ASP A 180 15.93 28.80 -4.62
N GLU A 181 16.30 27.90 -5.53
CA GLU A 181 16.66 28.25 -6.91
C GLU A 181 15.45 28.81 -7.69
N LYS A 182 14.27 28.21 -7.52
CA LYS A 182 13.04 28.73 -8.12
C LYS A 182 12.64 30.11 -7.58
N MET A 183 12.91 30.40 -6.31
CA MET A 183 12.71 31.73 -5.72
C MET A 183 13.68 32.76 -6.30
N ARG A 184 14.96 32.42 -6.47
CA ARG A 184 15.96 33.31 -7.10
C ARG A 184 15.60 33.64 -8.55
N MET A 185 15.11 32.66 -9.30
CA MET A 185 14.66 32.85 -10.69
C MET A 185 13.36 33.67 -10.82
N MET A 186 12.70 34.00 -9.71
CA MET A 186 11.49 34.85 -9.69
C MET A 186 11.80 36.28 -9.22
N GLU A 187 12.99 36.52 -8.66
CA GLU A 187 13.46 37.84 -8.19
C GLU A 187 14.32 38.58 -9.24
N GLU A 188 14.70 37.93 -10.35
CA GLU A 188 15.25 38.55 -11.58
C GLU A 188 14.13 38.85 -12.60
#